data_AF-A0A812PGF2-F1
#
_entry.id   AF-A0A812PGF2-F1
#
_cell.length_a   1.000
_cell.length_b   1.000
_cell.length_c   1.000
_cell.angle_alpha   90.00
_cell.angle_beta   90.00
_cell.angle_gamma   90.00
#
_symmetry.space_group_name_H-M   'P 1'
#
loop_
_entity.id
_entity.type
_entity.pdbx_description
1 polymer ?
#
loop_
_entity_poly.entity_id
_entity_poly.type
_entity_poly.pdbx_seq_one_letter_code
_entity_poly.pdbx_strand_id
1 'polypeptide(L)'
;MLAEVKQSLHLMHDLYCIPQLPLSATAKQMVYQVKDGDEIERFEILALNRMVRIMLTVLIALPKIGVAFILMLSGCRWLAATQSFGDLILNALALEFVIGIDELMFEAFTPEQTRSFMEQTKIAYPREGETGIQNESSMSLLLNTLAIILNLAWSYMYLNNWQQVLPNFSHDIRAHCQSRFAEMYMLKCPFMGDPDECFPFGE
;
A
#
# COMPACT_ATOMS: atom_id res chain seq x y z
N MET A 1 -0.30 0.14 4.45
CA MET A 1 -0.16 -0.47 3.11
C MET A 1 -1.48 -0.80 2.43
N LEU A 2 -2.40 -1.57 3.04
CA LEU A 2 -3.68 -1.86 2.39
C LEU A 2 -4.46 -0.58 2.03
N ALA A 3 -4.44 0.42 2.92
CA ALA A 3 -5.03 1.74 2.67
C ALA A 3 -4.41 2.41 1.43
N GLU A 4 -3.08 2.51 1.35
CA GLU A 4 -2.37 3.09 0.19
C GLU A 4 -2.68 2.38 -1.14
N VAL A 5 -2.69 1.04 -1.13
CA VAL A 5 -3.02 0.24 -2.31
C VAL A 5 -4.46 0.48 -2.71
N LYS A 6 -5.39 0.51 -1.75
CA LYS A 6 -6.81 0.79 -2.00
C LYS A 6 -7.02 2.19 -2.56
N GLN A 7 -6.36 3.20 -2.00
CA GLN A 7 -6.40 4.58 -2.48
C GLN A 7 -5.85 4.68 -3.91
N SER A 8 -4.75 4.00 -4.19
CA SER A 8 -4.16 3.96 -5.54
C SER A 8 -5.07 3.24 -6.55
N LEU A 9 -5.75 2.16 -6.13
CA LEU A 9 -6.72 1.45 -6.95
C LEU A 9 -7.99 2.28 -7.19
N HIS A 10 -8.49 2.98 -6.18
CA HIS A 10 -9.61 3.91 -6.32
C HIS A 10 -9.24 5.03 -7.30
N LEU A 11 -8.07 5.64 -7.15
CA LEU A 11 -7.59 6.66 -8.10
C LEU A 11 -7.51 6.12 -9.53
N MET A 12 -7.01 4.89 -9.73
CA MET A 12 -7.01 4.28 -11.06
C MET A 12 -8.42 4.04 -11.57
N HIS A 13 -9.31 3.48 -10.75
CA HIS A 13 -10.71 3.27 -11.11
C HIS A 13 -11.37 4.58 -11.54
N ASP A 14 -11.23 5.63 -10.74
CA ASP A 14 -11.75 6.96 -11.00
C ASP A 14 -11.22 7.52 -12.33
N LEU A 15 -9.91 7.39 -12.59
CA LEU A 15 -9.29 7.80 -13.86
C LEU A 15 -9.84 7.03 -15.08
N TYR A 16 -10.19 5.75 -14.91
CA TYR A 16 -10.78 4.92 -15.95
C TYR A 16 -12.28 5.21 -16.19
N CYS A 17 -13.02 5.54 -15.13
CA CYS A 17 -14.45 5.88 -15.20
C CYS A 17 -14.72 7.21 -15.90
N ILE A 18 -13.80 8.18 -15.82
CA ILE A 18 -13.95 9.45 -16.51
C ILE A 18 -14.00 9.23 -18.04
N PRO A 19 -14.91 9.86 -18.80
CA PRO A 19 -14.96 9.70 -20.24
C PRO A 19 -13.71 10.25 -20.95
N GLN A 20 -13.37 9.67 -22.10
CA GLN A 20 -12.26 10.13 -22.92
C GLN A 20 -12.67 11.38 -23.71
N LEU A 21 -11.80 12.39 -23.74
CA LEU A 21 -12.00 13.61 -24.53
C LEU A 21 -11.99 13.28 -26.05
N PRO A 22 -12.96 13.80 -26.85
CA PRO A 22 -12.96 13.59 -28.31
C PRO A 22 -11.77 14.30 -28.97
N LEU A 23 -11.24 13.73 -30.05
CA LEU A 23 -10.04 14.19 -30.77
C LEU A 23 -10.12 15.63 -31.31
N SER A 24 -11.33 16.18 -31.48
CA SER A 24 -11.57 17.55 -31.96
C SER A 24 -11.62 18.59 -30.84
N ALA A 25 -11.68 18.16 -29.58
CA ALA A 25 -11.78 19.04 -28.42
C ALA A 25 -10.40 19.47 -27.91
N THR A 26 -10.32 20.72 -27.45
CA THR A 26 -9.07 21.31 -26.94
C THR A 26 -8.86 20.95 -25.46
N ALA A 27 -7.62 20.85 -24.99
CA ALA A 27 -7.28 20.53 -23.59
C ALA A 27 -7.96 21.47 -22.55
N LYS A 28 -8.26 22.72 -22.92
CA LYS A 28 -9.01 23.67 -22.07
C LYS A 28 -10.43 23.21 -21.74
N GLN A 29 -11.01 22.31 -22.53
CA GLN A 29 -12.37 21.78 -22.34
C GLN A 29 -12.40 20.57 -21.38
N MET A 30 -11.24 20.15 -20.85
CA MET A 30 -11.17 19.07 -19.85
C MET A 30 -11.72 19.50 -18.49
N VAL A 31 -11.65 20.80 -18.19
CA VAL A 31 -12.05 21.38 -16.91
C VAL A 31 -13.18 22.38 -17.15
N TYR A 32 -14.26 22.20 -16.41
CA TYR A 32 -15.37 23.13 -16.35
C TYR A 32 -15.25 23.97 -15.08
N GLN A 33 -15.45 25.28 -15.19
CA GLN A 33 -15.44 26.19 -14.05
C GLN A 33 -16.89 26.44 -13.63
N VAL A 34 -17.24 26.02 -12.42
CA VAL A 34 -18.53 26.36 -11.82
C VAL A 34 -18.38 27.74 -11.19
N LYS A 35 -19.22 28.67 -11.64
CA LYS A 35 -19.28 30.04 -11.14
C LYS A 35 -20.55 30.23 -10.33
N ASP A 36 -20.43 30.87 -9.16
CA ASP A 36 -21.57 31.38 -8.40
C ASP A 36 -21.49 32.92 -8.41
N GLY A 37 -22.30 33.55 -9.26
CA GLY A 37 -22.14 34.96 -9.60
C GLY A 37 -20.83 35.25 -10.35
N ASP A 38 -20.05 36.22 -9.86
CA ASP A 38 -18.75 36.63 -10.45
C ASP A 38 -17.55 35.85 -9.88
N GLU A 39 -17.74 35.03 -8.84
CA GLU A 39 -16.66 34.25 -8.21
C GLU A 39 -16.60 32.81 -8.75
N ILE A 40 -15.38 32.30 -8.93
CA ILE A 40 -15.13 30.90 -9.31
C ILE A 40 -15.17 30.06 -8.02
N GLU A 41 -16.18 29.20 -7.90
CA GLU A 41 -16.37 28.39 -6.69
C GLU A 41 -15.55 27.09 -6.75
N ARG A 42 -15.56 26.41 -7.91
CA ARG A 42 -14.92 25.10 -8.07
C ARG A 42 -14.58 24.74 -9.52
N PHE A 43 -13.58 23.88 -9.67
CA PHE A 43 -13.15 23.31 -10.94
C PHE A 43 -13.63 21.86 -11.04
N GLU A 44 -14.42 21.52 -12.06
CA GLU A 44 -14.91 20.17 -12.28
C GLU A 44 -14.24 19.54 -13.50
N ILE A 45 -13.59 18.39 -13.32
CA ILE A 45 -12.96 17.64 -14.42
C ILE A 45 -14.03 16.79 -15.09
N LEU A 46 -14.37 17.11 -16.35
CA LEU A 46 -15.42 16.42 -17.12
C LEU A 46 -14.88 15.24 -17.93
N ALA A 47 -13.68 15.40 -18.51
CA ALA A 47 -13.10 14.41 -19.42
C ALA A 47 -11.57 14.48 -19.40
N LEU A 48 -10.91 13.33 -19.60
CA LEU A 48 -9.46 13.26 -19.71
C LEU A 48 -9.00 12.91 -21.12
N ASN A 49 -7.90 13.53 -21.54
CA ASN A 49 -7.20 13.11 -22.75
C ASN A 49 -6.46 11.78 -22.49
N ARG A 50 -6.33 10.93 -23.52
CA ARG A 50 -5.69 9.61 -23.41
C ARG A 50 -4.23 9.71 -22.95
N MET A 51 -3.51 10.71 -23.44
CA MET A 51 -2.11 10.95 -23.03
C MET A 51 -2.01 11.33 -21.55
N VAL A 52 -2.91 12.19 -21.05
CA VAL A 52 -2.92 12.58 -19.63
C VAL A 52 -3.27 11.37 -18.76
N ARG A 53 -4.24 10.54 -19.16
CA ARG A 53 -4.56 9.30 -18.45
C ARG A 53 -3.34 8.39 -18.32
N ILE A 54 -2.65 8.11 -19.44
CA ILE A 54 -1.45 7.26 -19.44
C ILE A 54 -0.37 7.88 -18.55
N MET A 55 -0.13 9.18 -18.65
CA MET A 55 0.85 9.88 -17.80
C MET A 55 0.51 9.77 -16.32
N LEU A 56 -0.74 10.00 -15.92
CA LEU A 56 -1.17 9.88 -14.52
C LEU A 56 -1.01 8.44 -14.01
N THR A 57 -1.37 7.43 -14.82
CA THR A 57 -1.21 6.04 -14.43
C THR A 57 0.27 5.64 -14.31
N VAL A 58 1.11 6.01 -15.28
CA VAL A 58 2.52 5.59 -15.34
C VAL A 58 3.42 6.39 -14.40
N LEU A 59 3.16 7.68 -14.20
CA LEU A 59 4.00 8.56 -13.38
C LEU A 59 3.55 8.65 -11.92
N ILE A 60 2.29 8.33 -11.61
CA ILE A 60 1.75 8.47 -10.25
C ILE A 60 1.30 7.12 -9.70
N ALA A 61 0.30 6.49 -10.32
CA ALA A 61 -0.32 5.29 -9.76
C ALA A 61 0.63 4.09 -9.72
N LEU A 62 1.36 3.82 -10.80
CA LEU A 62 2.26 2.68 -10.91
C LEU A 62 3.48 2.79 -9.96
N PRO A 63 4.19 3.94 -9.88
CA PRO A 63 5.26 4.12 -8.90
C PRO A 63 4.76 3.98 -7.47
N LYS A 64 3.57 4.52 -7.14
CA LYS A 64 3.00 4.40 -5.80
C LYS A 64 2.75 2.93 -5.41
N ILE A 65 2.18 2.14 -6.32
CA ILE A 65 1.98 0.69 -6.12
C ILE A 65 3.32 -0.04 -6.02
N GLY A 66 4.30 0.33 -6.85
CA GLY A 66 5.64 -0.25 -6.84
C GLY A 66 6.35 -0.03 -5.50
N VAL A 67 6.32 1.20 -4.98
CA VAL A 67 6.88 1.53 -3.66
C VAL A 67 6.17 0.76 -2.56
N ALA A 68 4.83 0.71 -2.58
CA ALA A 68 4.06 -0.08 -1.60
C ALA A 68 4.44 -1.57 -1.62
N PHE A 69 4.66 -2.15 -2.80
CA PHE A 69 5.06 -3.55 -2.92
C PHE A 69 6.50 -3.80 -2.42
N ILE A 70 7.44 -2.92 -2.77
CA ILE A 70 8.83 -3.00 -2.30
C ILE A 70 8.89 -2.86 -0.77
N LEU A 71 8.11 -1.92 -0.21
CA LEU A 71 8.00 -1.73 1.24
C LEU A 71 7.34 -2.94 1.91
N MET A 72 6.39 -3.60 1.26
CA MET A 72 5.80 -4.84 1.78
C MET A 72 6.86 -5.94 1.93
N LEU A 73 7.61 -6.21 0.87
CA LEU A 73 8.63 -7.26 0.89
C LEU A 73 9.79 -6.93 1.84
N SER A 74 10.29 -5.70 1.77
CA SER A 74 11.42 -5.24 2.59
C SER A 74 11.02 -5.12 4.06
N GLY A 75 9.82 -4.62 4.33
CA GLY A 75 9.23 -4.50 5.66
C GLY A 75 9.05 -5.87 6.31
N CYS A 76 8.45 -6.84 5.60
CA CYS A 76 8.33 -8.22 6.11
C CYS A 76 9.70 -8.81 6.50
N ARG A 77 10.73 -8.59 5.67
CA ARG A 77 12.09 -9.08 5.94
C ARG A 77 12.72 -8.41 7.16
N TRP A 78 12.59 -7.09 7.27
CA TRP A 78 13.13 -6.31 8.39
C TRP A 78 12.45 -6.64 9.72
N LEU A 79 11.11 -6.70 9.72
CA LEU A 79 10.33 -7.06 10.90
C LEU A 79 10.67 -8.49 11.36
N ALA A 80 10.79 -9.45 10.44
CA ALA A 80 11.12 -10.84 10.77
C ALA A 80 12.56 -11.04 11.28
N ALA A 81 13.50 -10.15 10.94
CA ALA A 81 14.88 -10.21 11.41
C ALA A 81 15.07 -9.66 12.83
N THR A 82 14.03 -9.04 13.40
CA THR A 82 14.13 -8.35 14.69
C THR A 82 13.98 -9.32 15.86
N GLN A 83 14.92 -9.30 16.81
CA GLN A 83 14.98 -10.26 17.94
C GLN A 83 14.30 -9.77 19.21
N SER A 84 14.27 -8.45 19.44
CA SER A 84 13.67 -7.84 20.63
C SER A 84 12.32 -7.23 20.30
N PHE A 85 11.39 -7.29 21.25
CA PHE A 85 10.06 -6.70 21.07
C PHE A 85 10.11 -5.17 20.93
N GLY A 86 11.05 -4.51 21.63
CA GLY A 86 11.23 -3.06 21.54
C GLY A 86 11.67 -2.62 20.14
N ASP A 87 12.65 -3.32 19.57
CA ASP A 87 13.13 -3.04 18.22
C ASP A 87 12.05 -3.34 17.17
N LEU A 88 11.18 -4.33 17.43
CA LEU A 88 10.09 -4.68 16.52
C LEU A 88 9.08 -3.51 16.40
N ILE A 89 8.72 -2.91 17.54
CA ILE A 89 7.84 -1.73 17.56
C ILE A 89 8.51 -0.55 16.86
N LEU A 90 9.79 -0.30 17.15
CA LEU A 90 10.52 0.82 16.56
C LEU A 90 10.64 0.68 15.03
N ASN A 91 10.94 -0.52 14.54
CA ASN A 91 11.01 -0.82 13.11
C ASN A 91 9.63 -0.72 12.44
N ALA A 92 8.56 -1.12 13.11
CA ALA A 92 7.19 -0.95 12.61
C ALA A 92 6.80 0.53 12.49
N LEU A 93 7.09 1.35 13.51
CA LEU A 93 6.83 2.79 13.49
C LEU A 93 7.67 3.51 12.42
N ALA A 94 8.92 3.10 12.23
CA ALA A 94 9.76 3.65 11.15
C ALA A 94 9.16 3.33 9.77
N LEU A 95 8.63 2.13 9.57
CA LEU A 95 7.97 1.76 8.32
C LEU A 95 6.67 2.56 8.10
N GLU A 96 5.91 2.83 9.16
CA GLU A 96 4.73 3.71 9.09
C GLU A 96 5.10 5.14 8.67
N PHE A 97 6.19 5.69 9.22
CA PHE A 97 6.70 7.00 8.79
C PHE A 97 7.10 7.01 7.30
N VAL A 98 7.78 5.96 6.83
CA VAL A 98 8.18 5.85 5.42
C VAL A 98 6.97 5.78 4.49
N ILE A 99 5.86 5.18 4.93
CA ILE A 99 4.62 5.14 4.14
C ILE A 99 4.00 6.52 3.97
N GLY A 100 4.07 7.40 4.98
CA GLY A 100 3.50 8.75 4.94
C GLY A 100 4.46 9.86 4.49
N ILE A 101 5.67 9.51 4.03
CA ILE A 101 6.68 10.51 3.68
C ILE A 101 6.31 11.32 2.43
N ASP A 102 5.56 10.72 1.50
CA ASP A 102 5.09 11.37 0.28
C ASP A 102 4.12 12.51 0.60
N GLU A 103 3.18 12.29 1.52
CA GLU A 103 2.24 13.29 2.00
C GLU A 103 2.98 14.42 2.74
N LEU A 104 3.94 14.08 3.61
CA LEU A 104 4.78 15.06 4.31
C LEU A 104 5.60 15.92 3.33
N MET A 105 6.13 15.31 2.27
CA MET A 105 6.84 16.05 1.23
C MET A 105 5.88 16.98 0.46
N PHE A 106 4.68 16.51 0.13
CA PHE A 106 3.66 17.35 -0.50
C PHE A 106 3.28 18.54 0.39
N GLU A 107 3.15 18.31 1.70
CA GLU A 107 2.88 19.35 2.70
C GLU A 107 4.08 20.29 2.96
N ALA A 108 5.32 19.84 2.73
CA ALA A 108 6.49 20.69 2.88
C ALA A 108 6.77 21.55 1.64
N PHE A 109 6.60 20.99 0.44
CA PHE A 109 7.07 21.61 -0.80
C PHE A 109 5.98 22.35 -1.60
N THR A 110 4.70 22.11 -1.32
CA THR A 110 3.61 22.72 -2.11
C THR A 110 3.16 24.06 -1.52
N PRO A 111 3.14 25.17 -2.28
CA PRO A 111 2.61 26.45 -1.82
C PRO A 111 1.11 26.37 -1.46
N GLU A 112 0.68 27.16 -0.49
CA GLU A 112 -0.71 27.21 -0.01
C GLU A 112 -1.72 27.50 -1.14
N GLN A 113 -1.35 28.36 -2.09
CA GLN A 113 -2.19 28.68 -3.25
C GLN A 113 -2.47 27.45 -4.13
N THR A 114 -1.46 26.60 -4.34
CA THR A 114 -1.62 25.38 -5.14
C THR A 114 -2.50 24.36 -4.42
N ARG A 115 -2.40 24.27 -3.08
CA ARG A 115 -3.28 23.40 -2.29
C ARG A 115 -4.73 23.85 -2.36
N SER A 116 -4.98 25.14 -2.16
CA SER A 116 -6.34 25.71 -2.27
C SER A 116 -6.95 25.44 -3.66
N PHE A 117 -6.14 25.57 -4.72
CA PHE A 117 -6.58 25.23 -6.07
C PHE A 117 -6.89 23.73 -6.25
N MET A 118 -6.09 22.84 -5.66
CA MET A 118 -6.33 21.40 -5.70
C MET A 118 -7.60 21.01 -4.92
N GLU A 119 -7.85 21.60 -3.75
CA GLU A 119 -9.05 21.36 -2.94
C GLU A 119 -10.34 21.78 -3.65
N GLN A 120 -10.26 22.85 -4.45
CA GLN A 120 -11.37 23.32 -5.29
C GLN A 120 -11.60 22.47 -6.54
N THR A 121 -10.66 21.56 -6.88
CA THR A 121 -10.74 20.71 -8.07
C THR A 121 -11.40 19.37 -7.72
N LYS A 122 -12.55 19.09 -8.34
CA LYS A 122 -13.33 17.86 -8.15
C LYS A 122 -13.51 17.11 -9.47
N ILE A 123 -13.65 15.80 -9.39
CA ILE A 123 -13.96 14.95 -10.55
C ILE A 123 -15.49 14.88 -10.69
N ALA A 124 -16.00 15.15 -11.89
CA ALA A 124 -17.42 15.04 -12.17
C ALA A 124 -17.78 13.57 -12.44
N TYR A 125 -18.63 12.99 -11.59
CA TYR A 125 -19.18 11.65 -11.79
C TYR A 125 -20.62 11.73 -12.30
N PRO A 126 -21.04 10.83 -13.22
CA PRO A 126 -22.45 10.69 -13.54
C PRO A 126 -23.20 10.29 -12.26
N ARG A 127 -24.26 11.02 -11.92
CA ARG A 127 -25.06 10.76 -10.72
C ARG A 127 -25.71 9.38 -10.85
N GLU A 128 -25.24 8.41 -10.09
CA GLU A 128 -25.85 7.09 -10.00
C GLU A 128 -27.20 7.21 -9.27
N GLY A 129 -28.23 6.53 -9.78
CA GLY A 129 -29.57 6.57 -9.19
C GLY A 129 -29.57 6.04 -7.76
N GLU A 130 -30.47 6.55 -6.92
CA GLU A 130 -30.54 6.32 -5.46
C GLU A 130 -30.70 4.85 -5.00
N THR A 131 -30.70 3.87 -5.90
CA THR A 131 -30.84 2.44 -5.62
C THR A 131 -29.53 1.72 -5.25
N GLY A 132 -28.37 2.37 -5.31
CA GLY A 132 -27.05 1.74 -5.08
C GLY A 132 -26.54 1.71 -3.62
N ILE A 133 -27.11 2.51 -2.71
CA ILE A 133 -26.53 2.81 -1.38
C ILE A 133 -26.40 1.56 -0.48
N GLN A 134 -27.27 0.56 -0.65
CA GLN A 134 -27.27 -0.64 0.20
C GLN A 134 -26.30 -1.73 -0.28
N ASN A 135 -26.01 -1.82 -1.58
CA ASN A 135 -25.08 -2.81 -2.14
C ASN A 135 -23.61 -2.38 -2.02
N GLU A 136 -23.30 -1.07 -2.10
CA GLU A 136 -21.92 -0.57 -1.97
C GLU A 136 -21.33 -0.81 -0.57
N SER A 137 -22.14 -0.66 0.49
CA SER A 137 -21.68 -0.88 1.87
C SER A 137 -21.35 -2.35 2.15
N SER A 138 -22.13 -3.28 1.59
CA SER A 138 -21.90 -4.72 1.76
C SER A 138 -20.67 -5.21 0.99
N MET A 139 -20.50 -4.72 -0.26
CA MET A 139 -19.36 -5.09 -1.10
C MET A 139 -18.03 -4.55 -0.55
N SER A 140 -18.03 -3.32 -0.04
CA SER A 140 -16.83 -2.72 0.56
C SER A 140 -16.40 -3.42 1.86
N LEU A 141 -17.36 -3.83 2.71
CA LEU A 141 -17.07 -4.64 3.90
C LEU A 141 -16.49 -6.01 3.53
N LEU A 142 -17.06 -6.69 2.54
CA LEU A 142 -16.55 -7.99 2.08
C LEU A 142 -15.11 -7.86 1.55
N LEU A 143 -14.83 -6.86 0.71
CA LEU A 143 -13.50 -6.63 0.14
C LEU A 143 -12.46 -6.30 1.22
N ASN A 144 -12.80 -5.44 2.18
CA ASN A 144 -11.91 -5.13 3.30
C ASN A 144 -11.64 -6.38 4.15
N THR A 145 -12.66 -7.19 4.41
CA THR A 145 -12.53 -8.44 5.18
C THR A 145 -11.64 -9.44 4.45
N LEU A 146 -11.86 -9.64 3.15
CA LEU A 146 -11.02 -10.49 2.31
C LEU A 146 -9.56 -10.00 2.30
N ALA A 147 -9.35 -8.69 2.22
CA ALA A 147 -8.01 -8.12 2.23
C ALA A 147 -7.27 -8.36 3.57
N ILE A 148 -7.95 -8.31 4.71
CA ILE A 148 -7.37 -8.66 6.02
C ILE A 148 -6.97 -10.13 6.03
N ILE A 149 -7.85 -11.03 5.58
CA ILE A 149 -7.56 -12.47 5.51
C ILE A 149 -6.36 -12.73 4.60
N LEU A 150 -6.28 -12.07 3.44
CA LEU A 150 -5.16 -12.19 2.51
C LEU A 150 -3.84 -11.67 3.11
N ASN A 151 -3.87 -10.58 3.89
CA ASN A 151 -2.66 -10.08 4.57
C ASN A 151 -2.18 -11.05 5.66
N LEU A 152 -3.11 -11.61 6.45
CA LEU A 152 -2.77 -12.63 7.45
C LEU A 152 -2.22 -13.89 6.80
N ALA A 153 -2.87 -14.36 5.72
CA ALA A 153 -2.42 -15.50 4.94
C ALA A 153 -1.04 -15.26 4.32
N TRP A 154 -0.81 -14.08 3.74
CA TRP A 154 0.50 -13.68 3.22
C TRP A 154 1.57 -13.69 4.32
N SER A 155 1.27 -13.11 5.48
CA SER A 155 2.20 -13.05 6.61
C SER A 155 2.54 -14.45 7.13
N TYR A 156 1.53 -15.32 7.25
CA TYR A 156 1.70 -16.73 7.62
C TYR A 156 2.54 -17.49 6.59
N MET A 157 2.20 -17.35 5.30
CA MET A 157 2.95 -17.96 4.19
C MET A 157 4.40 -17.48 4.15
N TYR A 158 4.63 -16.19 4.38
CA TYR A 158 5.96 -15.61 4.44
C TYR A 158 6.78 -16.19 5.59
N LEU A 159 6.21 -16.22 6.80
CA LEU A 159 6.88 -16.77 7.99
C LEU A 159 7.17 -18.27 7.85
N ASN A 160 6.29 -19.04 7.21
CA ASN A 160 6.44 -20.48 7.12
C ASN A 160 7.30 -20.95 5.94
N ASN A 161 7.17 -20.31 4.77
CA ASN A 161 7.77 -20.79 3.52
C ASN A 161 8.89 -19.89 2.98
N TRP A 162 8.91 -18.61 3.34
CA TRP A 162 9.85 -17.62 2.78
C TRP A 162 10.73 -16.92 3.80
N GLN A 163 10.61 -17.26 5.10
CA GLN A 163 11.48 -16.74 6.13
C GLN A 163 12.90 -17.28 5.89
N GLN A 164 13.71 -16.54 5.13
CA GLN A 164 15.10 -16.86 4.80
C GLN A 164 16.06 -16.62 5.98
N VAL A 165 15.62 -16.88 7.21
CA VAL A 165 16.49 -16.84 8.39
C VAL A 165 17.19 -18.20 8.61
N LEU A 166 17.16 -19.11 7.61
CA LEU A 166 18.32 -19.69 6.89
C LEU A 166 18.03 -21.11 6.35
N PRO A 167 17.88 -21.31 5.03
CA PRO A 167 18.27 -22.58 4.41
C PRO A 167 19.81 -22.57 4.25
N ASN A 168 20.51 -23.55 4.84
CA ASN A 168 21.98 -23.72 4.91
C ASN A 168 22.77 -22.86 5.95
N PHE A 169 22.34 -22.80 7.21
CA PHE A 169 23.19 -22.29 8.32
C PHE A 169 24.18 -23.33 8.90
N SER A 170 24.32 -24.51 8.29
CA SER A 170 25.16 -25.59 8.82
C SER A 170 26.63 -25.21 8.96
N HIS A 171 27.11 -24.17 8.24
CA HIS A 171 28.55 -23.92 8.10
C HIS A 171 29.13 -22.63 8.70
N ASP A 172 28.36 -21.61 9.13
CA ASP A 172 28.99 -20.29 9.34
C ASP A 172 29.20 -19.82 10.79
N ILE A 173 28.46 -20.28 11.81
CA ILE A 173 28.66 -19.72 13.18
C ILE A 173 28.49 -20.74 14.33
N ARG A 174 28.21 -22.01 14.01
CA ARG A 174 27.92 -23.05 15.04
C ARG A 174 29.07 -23.25 16.01
N ALA A 175 30.32 -23.28 15.51
CA ALA A 175 31.50 -23.52 16.34
C ALA A 175 31.79 -22.41 17.36
N HIS A 176 31.33 -21.18 17.13
CA HIS A 176 31.66 -20.02 17.95
C HIS A 176 30.49 -19.52 18.81
N CYS A 177 29.25 -19.86 18.48
CA CYS A 177 28.05 -19.31 19.14
C CYS A 177 27.16 -20.34 19.84
N GLN A 178 27.55 -21.61 19.93
CA GLN A 178 26.69 -22.70 20.45
C GLN A 178 26.17 -22.46 21.87
N SER A 179 26.97 -21.87 22.75
CA SER A 179 26.57 -21.53 24.13
C SER A 179 25.51 -20.43 24.18
N ARG A 180 25.66 -19.39 23.35
CA ARG A 180 24.72 -18.26 23.27
C ARG A 180 23.37 -18.65 22.64
N PHE A 181 23.37 -19.60 21.71
CA PHE A 181 22.13 -20.05 21.08
C PHE A 181 21.18 -20.74 22.07
N ALA A 182 21.73 -21.54 22.99
CA ALA A 182 20.94 -22.25 24.00
C ALA A 182 20.30 -21.30 25.03
N GLU A 183 20.90 -20.14 25.28
CA GLU A 183 20.38 -19.14 26.22
C GLU A 183 19.31 -18.23 25.58
N MET A 184 19.40 -17.93 24.28
CA MET A 184 18.57 -16.90 23.63
C MET A 184 17.39 -17.43 22.82
N TYR A 185 17.36 -18.70 22.41
CA TYR A 185 16.32 -19.21 21.52
C TYR A 185 15.56 -20.40 22.11
N MET A 186 14.23 -20.34 22.07
CA MET A 186 13.39 -21.53 22.26
C MET A 186 13.39 -22.35 20.98
N LEU A 187 13.71 -23.64 21.10
CA LEU A 187 13.68 -24.60 20.00
C LEU A 187 12.27 -24.70 19.44
N LYS A 188 12.13 -24.50 18.12
CA LYS A 188 10.86 -24.70 17.43
C LYS A 188 10.74 -26.18 17.11
N CYS A 189 9.97 -26.88 17.94
CA CYS A 189 9.68 -28.30 17.77
C CYS A 189 8.37 -28.50 17.03
N PRO A 190 8.25 -29.54 16.17
CA PRO A 190 6.96 -29.99 15.68
C PRO A 190 6.03 -30.35 16.85
N PHE A 191 4.73 -30.05 16.72
CA PHE A 191 3.74 -30.31 17.76
C PHE A 191 3.58 -31.82 18.07
N MET A 192 3.90 -32.68 17.10
CA MET A 192 3.99 -34.13 17.21
C MET A 192 5.18 -34.61 16.37
N GLY A 193 6.39 -34.46 16.89
CA GLY A 193 7.61 -35.03 16.30
C GLY A 193 8.67 -35.24 17.38
N ASP A 194 9.68 -36.04 17.07
CA ASP A 194 10.75 -36.33 18.02
C ASP A 194 11.53 -35.04 18.35
N PRO A 195 12.03 -34.89 19.59
CA PRO A 195 12.79 -33.71 20.01
C PRO A 195 14.08 -33.50 19.20
N ASP A 196 14.55 -34.53 18.50
CA ASP A 196 15.70 -34.46 17.59
C ASP A 196 15.37 -33.78 16.25
N GLU A 197 14.08 -33.62 15.91
CA GLU A 197 13.62 -32.88 14.72
C GLU A 197 13.39 -31.39 15.00
N CYS A 198 13.65 -30.92 16.22
CA CYS A 198 13.49 -29.52 16.58
C CYS A 198 14.55 -28.66 15.88
N PHE A 199 14.13 -27.54 15.28
CA PHE A 199 15.08 -26.57 14.73
C PHE A 199 16.01 -26.04 15.83
N PRO A 200 17.36 -26.05 15.66
CA PRO A 200 18.13 -26.22 14.42
C PRO A 200 18.78 -27.61 14.22
N PHE A 201 18.31 -28.64 14.91
CA PHE A 201 18.91 -29.99 14.92
C PHE A 201 18.32 -30.95 13.89
N GLY A 202 17.15 -30.65 13.32
CA GLY A 202 16.59 -31.41 12.20
C GLY A 202 17.41 -31.23 10.92
N GLU A 203 17.76 -32.35 10.27
CA GLU A 203 18.39 -32.36 8.94
C GLU A 203 17.50 -31.76 7.85
#